data_AF-A0A2J8K0P6-F1
#
_entry.id   AF-A0A2J8K0P6-F1
#
_cell.length_a   1.000
_cell.length_b   1.000
_cell.length_c   1.000
_cell.angle_alpha   90.00
_cell.angle_beta   90.00
_cell.angle_gamma   90.00
#
_symmetry.space_group_name_H-M   'P 1'
#
loop_
_entity.id
_entity.type
_entity.pdbx_description
1 polymer ?
#
loop_
_entity_poly.entity_id
_entity_poly.type
_entity_poly.pdbx_seq_one_letter_code
_entity_poly.pdbx_strand_id
1 'polypeptide(L)'
;NVISRAKVMVCQLEITPATSLEALTMARRSGVKTLFNPAPAIADLDPRFYTLSDVFCCNESEAEILTGLTVGSAADAGEAALVLLKRGCQVVIITLGAEGCVVLSQTEPEPKHIPTEKVKAVDTTCRPGSRPKSEAASVKKQKHYK
;
A
#
# COMPACT_ATOMS: atom_id res chain seq x y z
N ASN A 1 19.93 -10.90 14.33
CA ASN A 1 18.83 -10.89 13.35
C ASN A 1 19.01 -9.64 12.47
N VAL A 2 19.02 -9.76 11.14
CA VAL A 2 19.22 -8.60 10.23
C VAL A 2 18.00 -7.67 10.21
N ILE A 3 16.79 -8.22 10.43
CA ILE A 3 15.53 -7.47 10.44
C ILE A 3 15.56 -6.36 11.50
N SER A 4 16.07 -6.63 12.70
CA SER A 4 16.08 -5.66 13.81
C SER A 4 16.96 -4.44 13.58
N ARG A 5 17.78 -4.43 12.52
CA ARG A 5 18.62 -3.29 12.13
C ARG A 5 18.02 -2.50 10.96
N ALA A 6 16.97 -3.01 10.32
CA ALA A 6 16.29 -2.35 9.22
C ALA A 6 15.48 -1.15 9.72
N LYS A 7 15.13 -0.25 8.79
CA LYS A 7 14.22 0.88 9.07
C LYS A 7 12.78 0.55 8.71
N VAL A 8 12.58 -0.23 7.65
CA VAL A 8 11.28 -0.62 7.11
C VAL A 8 11.33 -2.09 6.71
N MET A 9 10.26 -2.83 7.04
CA MET A 9 9.92 -4.13 6.50
C MET A 9 8.81 -3.94 5.47
N VAL A 10 8.96 -4.54 4.30
CA VAL A 10 7.97 -4.51 3.22
C VAL A 10 7.53 -5.94 2.92
N CYS A 11 6.22 -6.20 2.87
CA CYS A 11 5.67 -7.52 2.57
C CYS A 11 4.49 -7.45 1.60
N GLN A 12 4.30 -8.53 0.83
CA GLN A 12 3.15 -8.79 -0.05
C GLN A 12 2.62 -10.23 0.13
N LEU A 13 1.62 -10.63 -0.66
CA LEU A 13 0.99 -11.97 -0.64
C LEU A 13 1.41 -12.87 -1.81
N GLU A 14 2.56 -12.61 -2.45
CA GLU A 14 3.15 -13.49 -3.48
C GLU A 14 3.95 -14.68 -2.90
N ILE A 15 4.05 -14.75 -1.58
CA ILE A 15 4.60 -15.89 -0.82
C ILE A 15 3.53 -16.42 0.13
N THR A 16 3.83 -17.48 0.89
CA THR A 16 2.84 -18.00 1.84
C THR A 16 2.45 -16.90 2.86
N PRO A 17 1.15 -16.68 3.13
CA PRO A 17 0.72 -15.66 4.07
C PRO A 17 1.36 -15.81 5.46
N ALA A 18 1.58 -17.05 5.90
CA ALA A 18 2.27 -17.34 7.16
C ALA A 18 3.68 -16.75 7.21
N THR A 19 4.45 -16.81 6.11
CA THR A 19 5.80 -16.23 6.04
C THR A 19 5.75 -14.71 6.12
N SER A 20 4.87 -14.05 5.35
CA SER A 20 4.71 -12.60 5.40
C SER A 20 4.29 -12.13 6.80
N LEU A 21 3.40 -12.89 7.44
CA LEU A 21 2.90 -12.55 8.77
C LEU A 21 3.95 -12.68 9.87
N GLU A 22 4.79 -13.72 9.79
CA GLU A 22 5.93 -13.87 10.69
C GLU A 22 6.96 -12.74 10.48
N ALA A 23 7.24 -12.36 9.24
CA ALA A 23 8.15 -11.26 8.93
C ALA A 23 7.66 -9.92 9.51
N LEU A 24 6.36 -9.60 9.36
CA LEU A 24 5.73 -8.42 9.97
C LEU A 24 5.78 -8.48 11.50
N THR A 25 5.55 -9.67 12.08
CA THR A 25 5.63 -9.90 13.53
C THR A 25 7.04 -9.62 14.06
N MET A 26 8.08 -10.16 13.39
CA MET A 26 9.48 -9.91 13.76
C MET A 26 9.85 -8.43 13.64
N ALA A 27 9.38 -7.75 12.60
CA ALA A 27 9.61 -6.33 12.38
C ALA A 27 9.00 -5.48 13.51
N ARG A 28 7.70 -5.69 13.83
CA ARG A 28 7.02 -5.00 14.92
C ARG A 28 7.68 -5.23 16.28
N ARG A 29 8.05 -6.48 16.61
CA ARG A 29 8.76 -6.81 17.86
C ARG A 29 10.12 -6.11 17.97
N SER A 30 10.72 -5.74 16.85
CA SER A 30 12.01 -5.05 16.79
C SER A 30 11.89 -3.53 16.63
N GLY A 31 10.68 -2.97 16.66
CA GLY A 31 10.44 -1.53 16.45
C GLY A 31 10.70 -1.04 15.02
N VAL A 32 10.72 -1.96 14.05
CA VAL A 32 10.90 -1.66 12.62
C VAL A 32 9.55 -1.29 12.03
N LYS A 33 9.49 -0.21 11.23
CA LYS A 33 8.24 0.18 10.55
C LYS A 33 7.82 -0.90 9.55
N THR A 34 6.53 -1.13 9.44
CA THR A 34 5.95 -2.15 8.56
C THR A 34 5.11 -1.51 7.46
N LEU A 35 5.40 -1.87 6.22
CA LEU A 35 4.60 -1.53 5.06
C LEU A 35 4.11 -2.82 4.42
N PHE A 36 2.80 -3.01 4.41
CA PHE A 36 2.19 -4.19 3.85
C PHE A 36 1.33 -3.81 2.66
N ASN A 37 1.50 -4.55 1.57
CA ASN A 37 0.70 -4.42 0.36
C ASN A 37 0.00 -5.76 0.10
N PRO A 38 -1.33 -5.87 0.32
CA PRO A 38 -2.07 -7.13 0.29
C PRO A 38 -2.32 -7.61 -1.15
N ALA A 39 -1.30 -7.65 -2.00
CA ALA A 39 -1.40 -8.08 -3.38
C ALA A 39 -0.82 -9.49 -3.58
N PRO A 40 -1.53 -10.38 -4.30
CA PRO A 40 -2.93 -10.24 -4.70
C PRO A 40 -3.86 -10.33 -3.48
N ALA A 41 -4.97 -9.58 -3.48
CA ALA A 41 -5.90 -9.56 -2.35
C ALA A 41 -6.65 -10.89 -2.19
N ILE A 42 -6.88 -11.25 -0.93
CA ILE A 42 -7.70 -12.38 -0.50
C ILE A 42 -8.80 -11.84 0.41
N ALA A 43 -10.05 -12.24 0.18
CA ALA A 43 -11.20 -11.69 0.90
C ALA A 43 -11.17 -12.04 2.41
N ASP A 44 -10.67 -13.22 2.75
CA ASP A 44 -10.54 -13.77 4.10
C ASP A 44 -9.13 -13.53 4.69
N LEU A 45 -8.56 -12.34 4.46
CA LEU A 45 -7.25 -11.96 4.98
C LEU A 45 -7.21 -12.03 6.52
N ASP A 46 -6.20 -12.71 7.07
CA ASP A 46 -5.97 -12.81 8.53
C ASP A 46 -5.95 -11.40 9.17
N PRO A 47 -6.81 -11.11 10.16
CA PRO A 47 -6.90 -9.78 10.77
C PRO A 47 -5.59 -9.23 11.35
N ARG A 48 -4.62 -10.11 11.64
CA ARG A 48 -3.29 -9.71 12.10
C ARG A 48 -2.54 -8.88 11.07
N PHE A 49 -2.80 -9.03 9.77
CA PHE A 49 -2.18 -8.18 8.75
C PHE A 49 -2.55 -6.71 8.93
N TYR A 50 -3.80 -6.39 9.30
CA TYR A 50 -4.21 -5.01 9.53
C TYR A 50 -3.49 -4.42 10.76
N THR A 51 -3.53 -5.14 11.88
CA THR A 51 -2.96 -4.67 13.16
C THR A 51 -1.44 -4.62 13.20
N LEU A 52 -0.77 -5.45 12.41
CA LEU A 52 0.69 -5.46 12.28
C LEU A 52 1.22 -4.44 11.28
N SER A 53 0.37 -3.75 10.53
CA SER A 53 0.77 -2.78 9.50
C SER A 53 0.78 -1.36 10.03
N ASP A 54 1.94 -0.70 9.97
CA ASP A 54 2.05 0.75 10.17
C ASP A 54 1.54 1.50 8.93
N VAL A 55 1.83 0.96 7.74
CA VAL A 55 1.27 1.43 6.47
C VAL A 55 0.67 0.24 5.74
N PHE A 56 -0.62 0.34 5.43
CA PHE A 56 -1.37 -0.61 4.61
C PHE A 56 -1.66 0.03 3.26
N CYS A 57 -1.11 -0.51 2.17
CA CYS A 57 -1.18 0.10 0.84
C CYS A 57 -1.77 -0.89 -0.16
N CYS A 58 -2.87 -0.56 -0.81
CA CYS A 58 -3.51 -1.42 -1.83
C CYS A 58 -4.01 -0.58 -3.02
N ASN A 59 -4.40 -1.23 -4.11
CA ASN A 59 -5.12 -0.57 -5.21
C ASN A 59 -6.64 -0.64 -5.03
N GLU A 60 -7.38 -0.10 -6.00
CA GLU A 60 -8.84 -0.07 -6.00
C GLU A 60 -9.43 -1.48 -5.89
N SER A 61 -9.10 -2.37 -6.82
CA SER A 61 -9.67 -3.73 -6.88
C SER A 61 -9.34 -4.57 -5.65
N GLU A 62 -8.16 -4.40 -5.06
CA GLU A 62 -7.78 -5.04 -3.81
C GLU A 62 -8.61 -4.50 -2.63
N ALA A 63 -8.84 -3.19 -2.58
CA ALA A 63 -9.70 -2.58 -1.56
C ALA A 63 -11.14 -3.09 -1.69
N GLU A 64 -11.65 -3.27 -2.92
CA GLU A 64 -12.97 -3.86 -3.16
C GLU A 64 -13.05 -5.29 -2.59
N ILE A 65 -12.06 -6.13 -2.89
CA ILE A 65 -12.00 -7.52 -2.39
C ILE A 65 -11.98 -7.56 -0.86
N LEU A 66 -11.19 -6.69 -0.23
CA LEU A 66 -11.02 -6.68 1.21
C LEU A 66 -12.24 -6.13 1.93
N THR A 67 -12.87 -5.08 1.40
CA THR A 67 -13.94 -4.34 2.09
C THR A 67 -15.35 -4.78 1.70
N GLY A 68 -15.51 -5.34 0.50
CA GLY A 68 -16.81 -5.62 -0.12
C GLY A 68 -17.51 -4.37 -0.67
N LEU A 69 -16.84 -3.21 -0.68
CA LEU A 69 -17.34 -1.95 -1.23
C LEU A 69 -16.80 -1.76 -2.65
N THR A 70 -17.60 -1.17 -3.53
CA THR A 70 -17.13 -0.76 -4.86
C THR A 70 -16.26 0.49 -4.75
N VAL A 71 -15.15 0.55 -5.48
CA VAL A 71 -14.19 1.67 -5.47
C VAL A 71 -14.02 2.22 -6.88
N GLY A 72 -14.87 3.18 -7.25
CA GLY A 72 -14.86 3.82 -8.57
C GLY A 72 -14.37 5.27 -8.57
N SER A 73 -14.19 5.86 -7.39
CA SER A 73 -13.80 7.25 -7.21
C SER A 73 -12.94 7.46 -5.96
N ALA A 74 -12.33 8.64 -5.83
CA ALA A 74 -11.58 9.01 -4.63
C ALA A 74 -12.47 9.05 -3.36
N ALA A 75 -13.76 9.35 -3.50
CA ALA A 75 -14.70 9.32 -2.38
C ALA A 75 -14.93 7.89 -1.90
N ASP A 76 -15.22 6.97 -2.83
CA ASP A 76 -15.43 5.55 -2.53
C ASP A 76 -14.16 4.92 -1.91
N ALA A 77 -12.99 5.30 -2.42
CA ALA A 77 -11.71 4.89 -1.84
C ALA A 77 -11.54 5.41 -0.40
N GLY A 78 -12.01 6.62 -0.11
CA GLY A 78 -12.06 7.14 1.26
C GLY A 78 -12.90 6.27 2.20
N GLU A 79 -14.07 5.83 1.74
CA GLU A 79 -14.96 4.94 2.50
C GLU A 79 -14.33 3.56 2.74
N ALA A 80 -13.76 2.95 1.69
CA ALA A 80 -13.04 1.69 1.79
C ALA A 80 -11.83 1.80 2.73
N ALA A 81 -11.06 2.88 2.63
CA ALA A 81 -9.92 3.10 3.49
C ALA A 81 -10.32 3.29 4.96
N LEU A 82 -11.46 3.94 5.25
CA LEU A 82 -12.02 4.04 6.60
C LEU A 82 -12.39 2.67 7.18
N VAL A 83 -12.92 1.75 6.38
CA VAL A 83 -13.18 0.36 6.81
C VAL A 83 -11.88 -0.34 7.19
N LEU A 84 -10.84 -0.23 6.35
CA LEU A 84 -9.53 -0.83 6.63
C LEU A 84 -8.86 -0.21 7.87
N LEU A 85 -9.01 1.10 8.07
CA LEU A 85 -8.52 1.79 9.26
C LEU A 85 -9.19 1.25 10.53
N LYS A 86 -10.52 1.07 10.49
CA LYS A 86 -11.30 0.47 11.59
C LYS A 86 -10.92 -0.98 11.89
N ARG A 87 -10.37 -1.73 10.92
CA ARG A 87 -9.84 -3.09 11.12
C ARG A 87 -8.48 -3.13 11.84
N GLY A 88 -7.84 -1.98 12.04
CA GLY A 88 -6.65 -1.86 12.90
C GLY A 88 -5.39 -1.31 12.22
N CYS A 89 -5.47 -0.94 10.94
CA CYS A 89 -4.35 -0.27 10.26
C CYS A 89 -4.05 1.09 10.91
N GLN A 90 -2.77 1.49 10.94
CA GLN A 90 -2.38 2.82 11.44
C GLN A 90 -2.51 3.90 10.36
N VAL A 91 -2.04 3.59 9.15
CA VAL A 91 -2.19 4.40 7.94
C VAL A 91 -2.70 3.50 6.83
N VAL A 92 -3.68 3.98 6.06
CA VAL A 92 -4.19 3.31 4.86
C VAL A 92 -3.96 4.19 3.66
N ILE A 93 -3.42 3.60 2.59
CA ILE A 93 -3.25 4.22 1.29
C ILE A 93 -3.98 3.35 0.26
N ILE A 94 -4.90 3.96 -0.48
CA ILE A 94 -5.49 3.34 -1.67
C ILE A 94 -4.98 4.07 -2.89
N THR A 95 -4.22 3.39 -3.72
CA THR A 95 -3.74 3.91 -5.01
C THR A 95 -4.89 3.91 -6.02
N LEU A 96 -4.96 4.95 -6.84
CA LEU A 96 -6.04 5.23 -7.80
C LEU A 96 -5.49 5.34 -9.24
N GLY A 97 -4.44 4.57 -9.54
CA GLY A 97 -3.71 4.66 -10.80
C GLY A 97 -3.30 6.09 -11.17
N ALA A 98 -3.84 6.58 -12.29
CA ALA A 98 -3.55 7.92 -12.83
C ALA A 98 -4.21 9.06 -12.04
N GLU A 99 -5.13 8.77 -11.13
CA GLU A 99 -5.79 9.75 -10.27
C GLU A 99 -5.04 9.94 -8.94
N GLY A 100 -3.90 9.26 -8.74
CA GLY A 100 -3.04 9.43 -7.57
C GLY A 100 -3.38 8.45 -6.45
N CYS A 101 -3.64 8.92 -5.23
CA CYS A 101 -4.03 8.06 -4.11
C CYS A 101 -4.90 8.78 -3.08
N VAL A 102 -5.64 8.01 -2.28
CA VAL A 102 -6.29 8.48 -1.06
C VAL A 102 -5.54 7.94 0.14
N VAL A 103 -5.29 8.80 1.12
CA VAL A 103 -4.61 8.46 2.38
C VAL A 103 -5.42 8.93 3.57
N LEU A 104 -5.43 8.10 4.62
CA LEU A 104 -5.94 8.46 5.95
C LEU A 104 -5.23 7.64 7.02
N SER A 105 -5.31 8.10 8.26
CA SER A 105 -4.60 7.51 9.40
C SER A 105 -5.42 7.58 10.69
N GLN A 106 -4.97 6.88 11.73
CA GLN A 106 -5.63 6.97 13.05
C GLN A 106 -5.57 8.39 13.64
N THR A 107 -4.52 9.16 13.31
CA THR A 107 -4.35 10.55 13.77
C THR A 107 -5.11 11.56 12.92
N GLU A 108 -5.26 11.26 11.63
CA GLU A 108 -5.98 12.08 10.64
C GLU A 108 -6.92 11.15 9.86
N PRO A 109 -8.10 10.83 10.41
CA PRO A 109 -9.03 9.85 9.82
C PRO A 109 -9.81 10.41 8.63
N GLU A 110 -9.75 11.71 8.38
CA GLU A 110 -10.38 12.33 7.21
C GLU A 110 -9.64 11.92 5.92
N PRO A 111 -10.34 11.33 4.92
CA PRO A 111 -9.71 10.95 3.67
C PRO A 111 -9.09 12.14 2.94
N LYS A 112 -7.79 12.05 2.63
CA LYS A 112 -7.09 13.04 1.82
C LYS A 112 -6.73 12.47 0.46
N HIS A 113 -7.31 13.04 -0.59
CA HIS A 113 -6.94 12.72 -1.97
C HIS A 113 -5.70 13.50 -2.38
N ILE A 114 -4.69 12.79 -2.87
CA ILE A 114 -3.44 13.32 -3.40
C ILE A 114 -3.40 13.02 -4.90
N PRO A 115 -3.69 14.00 -5.77
CA PRO A 115 -3.66 13.78 -7.22
C PRO A 115 -2.22 13.66 -7.73
N THR A 116 -2.05 12.98 -8.86
CA THR A 116 -0.79 12.99 -9.63
C THR A 116 -0.92 13.88 -10.86
N GLU A 117 0.19 14.45 -11.32
CA GLU A 117 0.24 15.08 -12.63
C GLU A 117 0.02 14.01 -13.72
N LYS A 118 -0.76 14.35 -14.74
CA LYS A 118 -1.01 13.45 -15.87
C LYS A 118 0.26 13.30 -16.69
N VAL A 119 0.87 12.12 -16.62
CA VAL A 119 1.99 11.72 -17.48
C VAL A 119 1.51 10.78 -18.56
N LYS A 120 2.15 10.82 -19.74
CA LYS A 120 1.89 9.83 -20.80
C LYS A 120 2.48 8.50 -20.34
N ALA A 121 1.63 7.59 -19.88
CA ALA A 121 2.07 6.26 -19.47
C ALA A 121 2.66 5.51 -20.68
N VAL A 122 3.88 5.00 -20.52
CA VAL A 122 4.57 4.17 -21.53
C VAL A 122 4.28 2.68 -21.30
N ASP A 123 4.21 2.27 -20.04
CA ASP A 123 3.78 0.95 -19.57
C ASP A 123 3.23 1.11 -18.13
N THR A 124 2.03 0.61 -17.85
CA THR A 124 1.43 0.60 -16.50
C THR A 124 1.48 -0.78 -15.84
N THR A 125 2.05 -1.78 -16.52
CA THR A 125 2.05 -3.19 -16.12
C THR A 125 3.39 -3.58 -15.50
N CYS A 126 3.46 -3.71 -14.19
CA CYS A 126 4.61 -4.32 -13.52
C CYS A 126 4.44 -5.86 -13.49
N ARG A 127 4.49 -6.52 -14.66
CA ARG A 127 4.51 -7.98 -14.74
C ARG A 127 5.98 -8.45 -14.63
N PRO A 128 6.31 -9.54 -13.92
CA PRO A 128 7.64 -10.13 -13.98
C PRO A 128 7.93 -10.56 -15.44
N GLY A 129 8.71 -9.78 -16.18
CA GLY A 129 9.19 -10.13 -17.52
C GLY A 129 8.91 -9.15 -18.66
N SER A 130 8.14 -8.07 -18.48
CA SER A 130 8.01 -7.02 -19.51
C SER A 130 9.15 -6.00 -19.34
N ARG A 131 10.28 -6.23 -20.03
CA ARG A 131 11.25 -5.15 -20.29
C ARG A 131 10.73 -4.31 -21.46
N PRO A 132 10.35 -3.04 -21.27
CA PRO A 132 10.25 -2.13 -22.40
C PRO A 132 11.67 -1.92 -23.00
N LYS A 133 11.81 -2.18 -24.30
CA LYS A 133 12.98 -1.74 -25.07
C LYS A 133 12.82 -0.25 -25.33
N SER A 134 13.90 0.53 -25.12
CA SER A 134 14.02 2.01 -25.23
C SER A 134 13.10 2.76 -24.25
N GLU A 135 13.50 3.81 -23.53
CA GLU A 135 14.42 4.91 -23.81
C GLU A 135 14.76 5.63 -22.49
N ALA A 136 15.89 6.31 -22.44
CA ALA A 136 16.33 7.10 -21.29
C ALA A 136 15.46 8.35 -21.08
N ALA A 137 15.06 8.66 -19.83
CA ALA A 137 14.59 10.01 -19.47
C ALA A 137 14.81 10.34 -17.98
N SER A 138 15.82 11.20 -17.76
CA SER A 138 15.96 12.25 -16.74
C SER A 138 15.44 12.05 -15.30
N VAL A 139 16.37 11.74 -14.40
CA VAL A 139 16.23 11.95 -12.95
C VAL A 139 16.32 13.46 -12.65
N LYS A 140 15.20 14.10 -12.29
CA LYS A 140 15.23 15.41 -11.62
C LYS A 140 15.16 15.19 -10.10
N LYS A 141 16.23 15.60 -9.40
CA LYS A 141 16.33 15.63 -7.93
C LYS A 141 15.16 16.41 -7.32
N GLN A 142 14.39 15.80 -6.43
CA GLN A 142 13.49 16.51 -5.54
C GLN A 142 14.29 17.23 -4.44
N LYS A 143 14.02 18.52 -4.28
CA LYS A 143 14.59 19.39 -3.24
C LYS A 143 13.98 19.03 -1.89
N HIS A 144 14.83 19.01 -0.86
CA HIS A 144 14.45 18.97 0.54
C HIS A 144 13.46 20.11 0.85
N TYR A 145 12.34 19.78 1.49
CA TYR A 145 11.62 20.72 2.32
C TYR A 145 12.00 20.45 3.78
N LYS A 146 12.40 21.52 4.47
CA LYS A 146 12.75 21.56 5.90
C LYS A 146 11.50 21.54 6.76
#